data_AF-A0A8I0PY85-F1
#
_entry.id   AF-A0A8I0PY85-F1
#
_cell.length_a   1.000
_cell.length_b   1.000
_cell.length_c   1.000
_cell.angle_alpha   90.00
_cell.angle_beta   90.00
_cell.angle_gamma   90.00
#
_symmetry.space_group_name_H-M   'P 1'
#
loop_
_entity.id
_entity.type
_entity.pdbx_description
1 polymer ?
#
loop_
_entity_poly.entity_id
_entity_poly.type
_entity_poly.pdbx_seq_one_letter_code
_entity_poly.pdbx_strand_id
1 'polypeptide(L)'
;MSITTQARLMDGVSDAALSVLTQHHIPYSVARKICRAIVNQLIFVWEGNLIYITKTPNHEIMQRNQCIFDEFKGDNHDVLAEKYGVSIQWIYRIVKEMREDYIHRYQPDMFTPYEPDSEDISNFIREQFKTLGEIMDNAAYCIRRQLPKIPEDQALQMGKEIAYLTSELLKGLSAAIKKESKQPDKTQADLFGENEFKAD
;
A
#
# COMPACT_ATOMS: atom_id res chain seq x y z
N MET A 1 -16.65 -10.70 1.50
CA MET A 1 -15.34 -10.66 2.18
C MET A 1 -15.19 -11.95 2.98
N SER A 2 -14.05 -12.63 2.87
CA SER A 2 -13.77 -13.82 3.68
C SER A 2 -12.75 -13.44 4.76
N ILE A 3 -13.09 -13.65 6.02
CA ILE A 3 -12.19 -13.39 7.15
C ILE A 3 -11.12 -14.49 7.15
N THR A 4 -9.85 -14.09 7.10
CA THR A 4 -8.69 -14.98 7.16
C THR A 4 -7.88 -14.76 8.44
N THR A 5 -6.98 -15.68 8.75
CA THR A 5 -6.04 -15.54 9.86
C THR A 5 -4.89 -14.60 9.49
N GLN A 6 -4.33 -13.91 10.49
CA GLN A 6 -3.12 -13.09 10.34
C GLN A 6 -1.98 -13.90 9.70
N ALA A 7 -1.76 -15.15 10.13
CA ALA A 7 -0.72 -16.02 9.57
C ALA A 7 -0.90 -16.20 8.05
N ARG A 8 -2.12 -16.52 7.61
CA ARG A 8 -2.41 -16.72 6.18
C ARG A 8 -2.23 -15.44 5.35
N LEU A 9 -2.56 -14.28 5.91
CA LEU A 9 -2.32 -13.00 5.23
C LEU A 9 -0.81 -12.76 5.06
N MET A 10 -0.03 -12.95 6.13
CA MET A 10 1.42 -12.73 6.11
C MET A 10 2.15 -13.75 5.22
N ASP A 11 1.72 -15.01 5.22
CA ASP A 11 2.28 -16.05 4.35
C ASP A 11 2.10 -15.66 2.88
N GLY A 12 0.90 -15.19 2.49
CA GLY A 12 0.65 -14.74 1.13
C GLY A 12 1.48 -13.52 0.71
N VAL A 13 1.71 -12.56 1.63
CA VAL A 13 2.64 -11.44 1.38
C VAL A 13 4.07 -11.94 1.22
N SER A 14 4.50 -12.88 2.07
CA SER A 14 5.83 -13.49 2.02
C SER A 14 6.06 -14.25 0.71
N ASP A 15 5.06 -15.00 0.24
CA ASP A 15 5.10 -15.75 -1.01
C ASP A 15 5.18 -14.81 -2.22
N ALA A 16 4.39 -13.74 -2.22
CA ALA A 16 4.47 -12.69 -3.23
C ALA A 16 5.86 -12.05 -3.27
N ALA A 17 6.39 -11.67 -2.10
CA ALA A 17 7.73 -11.11 -1.97
C ALA A 17 8.81 -12.07 -2.46
N LEU A 18 8.73 -13.35 -2.10
CA LEU A 18 9.71 -14.35 -2.48
C LEU A 18 9.72 -14.59 -3.99
N SER A 19 8.54 -14.66 -4.61
CA SER A 19 8.39 -14.79 -6.06
C SER A 19 9.07 -13.63 -6.80
N VAL A 20 8.74 -12.38 -6.43
CA VAL A 20 9.32 -11.19 -7.07
C VAL A 20 10.83 -11.13 -6.87
N LEU A 21 11.32 -11.31 -5.64
CA LEU A 21 12.77 -11.22 -5.37
C LEU A 21 13.56 -12.29 -6.14
N THR A 22 13.03 -13.50 -6.27
CA THR A 22 13.69 -14.57 -7.05
C THR A 22 13.65 -14.29 -8.56
N GLN A 23 12.60 -13.67 -9.09
CA GLN A 23 12.55 -13.19 -10.48
C GLN A 23 13.62 -12.13 -10.76
N HIS A 24 13.92 -11.27 -9.78
CA HIS A 24 15.02 -10.29 -9.84
C HIS A 24 16.41 -10.90 -9.54
N HIS A 25 16.54 -12.23 -9.59
CA HIS A 25 17.79 -12.97 -9.39
C HIS A 25 18.44 -12.76 -8.01
N ILE A 26 17.66 -12.35 -7.01
CA ILE A 26 18.15 -12.25 -5.64
C ILE A 26 18.31 -13.67 -5.07
N PRO A 27 19.48 -14.02 -4.49
CA PRO A 27 19.69 -15.35 -3.93
C PRO A 27 18.63 -15.70 -2.90
N TYR A 28 18.12 -16.94 -2.97
CA TYR A 28 17.02 -17.41 -2.13
C TYR A 28 17.23 -17.18 -0.63
N SER A 29 18.47 -17.36 -0.14
CA SER A 29 18.84 -17.14 1.26
C SER A 29 18.73 -15.67 1.69
N VAL A 30 18.98 -14.73 0.76
CA VAL A 30 18.83 -13.29 0.98
C VAL A 30 17.37 -12.89 0.82
N ALA A 31 16.69 -13.37 -0.22
CA ALA A 31 15.27 -13.13 -0.45
C ALA A 31 14.43 -13.53 0.77
N ARG A 32 14.68 -14.71 1.36
CA ARG A 32 13.99 -15.16 2.58
C ARG A 32 14.20 -14.21 3.77
N LYS A 33 15.40 -13.64 3.92
CA LYS A 33 15.67 -12.64 4.98
C LYS A 33 14.88 -11.35 4.74
N ILE A 34 14.80 -10.90 3.48
CA ILE A 34 14.02 -9.74 3.07
C ILE A 34 12.54 -9.99 3.31
N CYS A 35 11.98 -11.13 2.87
CA CYS A 35 10.58 -11.49 3.11
C CYS A 35 10.23 -11.42 4.61
N ARG A 36 11.08 -11.98 5.47
CA ARG A 36 10.87 -11.91 6.92
C ARG A 36 10.92 -10.47 7.45
N ALA A 37 11.82 -9.63 6.92
CA ALA A 37 11.87 -8.22 7.27
C ALA A 37 10.60 -7.47 6.84
N ILE A 38 10.10 -7.72 5.62
CA ILE A 38 8.85 -7.15 5.10
C ILE A 38 7.66 -7.53 5.97
N VAL A 39 7.50 -8.82 6.27
CA VAL A 39 6.41 -9.31 7.12
C VAL A 39 6.47 -8.68 8.51
N ASN A 40 7.64 -8.67 9.15
CA ASN A 40 7.79 -8.07 10.47
C ASN A 40 7.43 -6.57 10.46
N GLN A 41 7.87 -5.86 9.42
CA GLN A 41 7.58 -4.44 9.26
C GLN A 41 6.08 -4.19 9.06
N LEU A 42 5.40 -5.00 8.24
CA LEU A 42 3.97 -4.86 8.00
C LEU A 42 3.14 -5.24 9.23
N ILE A 43 3.53 -6.27 9.99
CA ILE A 43 2.89 -6.58 11.27
C ILE A 43 2.96 -5.38 12.22
N PHE A 44 4.12 -4.71 12.29
CA PHE A 44 4.31 -3.53 13.12
C PHE A 44 3.45 -2.34 12.63
N VAL A 45 3.44 -2.05 11.33
CA VAL A 45 2.65 -0.95 10.74
C VAL A 45 1.14 -1.18 10.90
N TRP A 46 0.71 -2.43 10.77
CA TRP A 46 -0.71 -2.81 10.80
C TRP A 46 -1.22 -3.20 12.17
N GLU A 47 -0.38 -3.17 13.19
CA GLU A 47 -0.70 -3.63 14.53
C GLU A 47 -1.99 -2.96 15.08
N GLY A 48 -2.95 -3.76 15.53
CA GLY A 48 -4.22 -3.27 16.08
C GLY A 48 -5.26 -2.88 15.03
N ASN A 49 -4.96 -3.02 13.73
CA ASN A 49 -5.88 -2.69 12.65
C ASN A 49 -6.47 -3.95 11.96
N LEU A 50 -7.65 -3.79 11.36
CA LEU A 50 -8.22 -4.75 10.44
C LEU A 50 -7.76 -4.43 9.02
N ILE A 51 -6.99 -5.32 8.42
CA ILE A 51 -6.42 -5.12 7.09
C ILE A 51 -7.27 -5.82 6.05
N TYR A 52 -7.59 -5.09 4.98
CA TYR A 52 -8.30 -5.61 3.81
C TYR A 52 -7.39 -5.49 2.58
N ILE A 53 -7.24 -6.61 1.84
CA ILE A 53 -6.51 -6.62 0.57
C ILE A 53 -7.48 -6.30 -0.56
N THR A 54 -7.36 -5.07 -1.08
CA THR A 54 -8.10 -4.64 -2.26
C THR A 54 -7.58 -5.31 -3.52
N LYS A 55 -8.45 -5.44 -4.52
CA LYS A 55 -8.04 -5.82 -5.86
C LYS A 55 -7.30 -4.66 -6.50
N THR A 56 -6.15 -4.95 -7.10
CA THR A 56 -5.36 -3.94 -7.83
C THR A 56 -6.23 -3.38 -8.96
N PRO A 57 -6.45 -2.06 -9.04
CA PRO A 57 -7.00 -1.45 -10.24
C PRO A 57 -5.91 -1.60 -11.31
N ASN A 58 -6.25 -2.19 -12.46
CA ASN A 58 -5.25 -2.64 -13.45
C ASN A 58 -4.16 -1.57 -13.67
N HIS A 59 -2.90 -1.93 -13.42
CA HIS A 59 -1.74 -1.06 -13.65
C HIS A 59 -1.72 -0.45 -15.06
N GLU A 60 -2.20 -1.21 -16.05
CA GLU A 60 -2.43 -0.81 -17.43
C GLU A 60 -3.40 0.37 -17.57
N ILE A 61 -4.41 0.46 -16.70
CA ILE A 61 -5.37 1.58 -16.69
C ILE A 61 -4.67 2.85 -16.23
N MET A 62 -3.86 2.79 -15.17
CA MET A 62 -3.15 3.98 -14.69
C MET A 62 -2.08 4.46 -15.68
N GLN A 63 -1.32 3.53 -16.27
CA GLN A 63 -0.34 3.86 -17.30
C GLN A 63 -1.00 4.44 -18.55
N ARG A 64 -2.11 3.85 -19.02
CA ARG A 64 -2.87 4.38 -20.15
C ARG A 64 -3.45 5.76 -19.84
N ASN A 65 -4.00 5.96 -18.64
CA ASN A 65 -4.54 7.25 -18.25
C ASN A 65 -3.46 8.35 -18.28
N GLN A 66 -2.25 8.06 -17.79
CA GLN A 66 -1.10 8.95 -17.89
C GLN A 66 -0.76 9.29 -19.35
N CYS A 67 -0.66 8.28 -20.24
CA CYS A 67 -0.40 8.51 -21.66
C CYS A 67 -1.49 9.35 -22.35
N ILE A 68 -2.77 9.12 -21.99
CA ILE A 68 -3.90 9.91 -22.49
C ILE A 68 -3.75 11.37 -22.07
N PHE A 69 -3.36 11.63 -20.82
CA PHE A 69 -3.18 12.98 -20.30
C PHE A 69 -1.99 13.70 -20.93
N ASP A 70 -0.85 13.02 -21.09
CA ASP A 70 0.36 13.60 -21.70
C ASP A 70 0.14 14.00 -23.18
N GLU A 71 -0.73 13.27 -23.89
CA GLU A 71 -1.08 13.54 -25.30
C GLU A 71 -2.27 14.49 -25.47
N PHE A 72 -2.88 14.93 -24.38
CA PHE A 72 -4.06 15.79 -24.41
C PHE A 72 -3.69 17.23 -24.79
N LYS A 73 -4.35 17.77 -25.82
CA LYS A 73 -4.11 19.12 -26.36
C LYS A 73 -5.21 20.13 -26.04
N GLY A 74 -6.30 19.70 -25.39
CA GLY A 74 -7.43 20.56 -25.02
C GLY A 74 -8.72 20.28 -25.81
N ASP A 75 -8.61 19.91 -27.08
CA ASP A 75 -9.74 19.75 -28.00
C ASP A 75 -9.76 18.38 -28.74
N ASN A 76 -8.74 17.54 -28.54
CA ASN A 76 -8.53 16.28 -29.28
C ASN A 76 -9.18 15.03 -28.63
N HIS A 77 -10.31 15.16 -27.95
CA HIS A 77 -10.93 14.08 -27.18
C HIS A 77 -11.43 12.92 -28.05
N ASP A 78 -11.95 13.23 -29.23
CA ASP A 78 -12.40 12.30 -30.27
C ASP A 78 -11.23 11.49 -30.86
N VAL A 79 -10.12 12.16 -31.15
CA VAL A 79 -8.89 11.54 -31.66
C VAL A 79 -8.28 10.59 -30.62
N LEU A 80 -8.27 10.97 -29.35
CA LEU A 80 -7.79 10.13 -28.26
C LEU A 80 -8.73 8.94 -27.99
N ALA A 81 -10.04 9.15 -28.07
CA ALA A 81 -11.03 8.09 -27.92
C ALA A 81 -10.84 6.99 -28.98
N GLU A 82 -10.63 7.38 -30.24
CA GLU A 82 -10.34 6.44 -31.34
C GLU A 82 -8.99 5.74 -31.15
N LYS A 83 -7.92 6.49 -30.83
CA LYS A 83 -6.56 5.97 -30.65
C LYS A 83 -6.45 4.93 -29.51
N TYR A 84 -7.15 5.16 -28.39
CA TYR A 84 -7.09 4.28 -27.22
C TYR A 84 -8.25 3.28 -27.14
N GLY A 85 -9.19 3.32 -28.09
CA GLY A 85 -10.32 2.38 -28.18
C GLY A 85 -11.36 2.54 -27.07
N VAL A 86 -11.68 3.79 -26.71
CA VAL A 86 -12.49 4.13 -25.52
C VAL A 86 -13.54 5.17 -25.85
N SER A 87 -14.53 5.36 -24.98
CA SER A 87 -15.55 6.39 -25.23
C SER A 87 -14.99 7.80 -24.98
N ILE A 88 -15.48 8.78 -25.74
CA ILE A 88 -15.13 10.20 -25.59
C ILE A 88 -15.42 10.70 -24.16
N GLN A 89 -16.56 10.28 -23.58
CA GLN A 89 -16.92 10.61 -22.19
C GLN A 89 -15.89 10.10 -21.18
N TRP A 90 -15.18 9.02 -21.49
CA TRP A 90 -14.15 8.48 -20.61
C TRP A 90 -12.84 9.26 -20.68
N ILE A 91 -12.47 9.76 -21.86
CA ILE A 91 -11.33 10.69 -22.01
C ILE A 91 -11.56 11.96 -21.19
N TYR A 92 -12.76 12.53 -21.21
CA TYR A 92 -13.11 13.68 -20.36
C TYR A 92 -12.87 13.40 -18.87
N ARG A 93 -13.28 12.22 -18.39
CA ARG A 93 -13.12 11.83 -16.99
C ARG A 93 -11.65 11.67 -16.60
N ILE A 94 -10.87 10.98 -17.44
CA ILE A 94 -9.43 10.77 -17.22
C ILE A 94 -8.68 12.11 -17.19
N VAL A 95 -8.96 13.01 -18.14
CA VAL A 95 -8.33 14.32 -18.20
C VAL A 95 -8.68 15.18 -16.99
N LYS A 96 -9.94 15.12 -16.51
CA LYS A 96 -10.38 15.82 -15.28
C LYS A 96 -9.60 15.30 -14.07
N GLU A 97 -9.63 13.99 -13.84
CA GLU A 97 -8.93 13.31 -12.73
C GLU A 97 -7.42 13.65 -12.71
N MET A 98 -6.76 13.63 -13.88
CA MET A 98 -5.33 13.91 -13.97
C MET A 98 -4.96 15.40 -13.92
N ARG A 99 -5.86 16.31 -14.33
CA ARG A 99 -5.68 17.76 -14.12
C ARG A 99 -5.78 18.10 -12.65
N GLU A 100 -6.72 17.49 -11.94
CA GLU A 100 -6.87 17.65 -10.49
C GLU A 100 -5.58 17.19 -9.80
N ASP A 101 -5.06 16.00 -10.15
CA ASP A 101 -3.78 15.51 -9.64
C ASP A 101 -2.61 16.47 -9.94
N TYR A 102 -2.55 17.02 -11.15
CA TYR A 102 -1.51 17.97 -11.56
C TYR A 102 -1.61 19.30 -10.81
N ILE A 103 -2.82 19.88 -10.68
CA ILE A 103 -3.08 21.13 -9.96
C ILE A 103 -2.77 20.94 -8.47
N HIS A 104 -3.22 19.85 -7.85
CA HIS A 104 -2.90 19.50 -6.47
C HIS A 104 -1.38 19.41 -6.21
N ARG A 105 -0.60 19.01 -7.22
CA ARG A 105 0.84 18.79 -7.10
C ARG A 105 1.68 20.02 -7.42
N TYR A 106 1.21 20.91 -8.30
CA TYR A 106 2.04 21.99 -8.87
C TYR A 106 1.45 23.40 -8.71
N GLN A 107 0.17 23.57 -8.36
CA GLN A 107 -0.46 24.89 -8.26
C GLN A 107 -1.67 24.88 -7.29
N PRO A 108 -1.50 25.19 -5.99
CA PRO A 108 -2.64 25.35 -5.10
C PRO A 108 -3.34 26.68 -5.42
N ASP A 109 -4.53 26.63 -6.04
CA ASP A 109 -5.29 27.82 -6.45
C ASP A 109 -6.30 28.28 -5.37
N MET A 110 -6.50 29.60 -5.29
CA MET A 110 -6.93 30.37 -4.12
C MET A 110 -8.43 30.66 -4.01
N PHE A 111 -9.31 30.15 -4.89
CA PHE A 111 -10.74 30.50 -4.83
C PHE A 111 -11.69 29.41 -5.39
N THR A 112 -12.74 29.06 -4.63
CA THR A 112 -14.12 28.59 -5.07
C THR A 112 -14.50 27.08 -4.87
N PRO A 113 -15.81 26.67 -4.96
CA PRO A 113 -16.65 26.27 -3.80
C PRO A 113 -17.48 24.95 -3.97
N TYR A 114 -17.29 23.96 -3.09
CA TYR A 114 -18.05 22.69 -2.89
C TYR A 114 -18.62 21.95 -4.12
N GLU A 115 -17.71 21.37 -4.90
CA GLU A 115 -17.77 19.97 -5.37
C GLU A 115 -17.51 19.03 -4.17
N PRO A 116 -17.91 17.73 -4.17
CA PRO A 116 -17.44 16.79 -3.14
C PRO A 116 -15.93 16.94 -3.06
N ASP A 117 -15.43 17.32 -1.89
CA ASP A 117 -14.13 17.97 -1.85
C ASP A 117 -13.03 16.98 -2.24
N SER A 118 -11.96 17.55 -2.79
CA SER A 118 -10.77 16.79 -3.15
C SER A 118 -10.24 15.94 -1.99
N GLU A 119 -10.51 16.33 -0.74
CA GLU A 119 -10.16 15.60 0.48
C GLU A 119 -10.96 14.30 0.60
N ASP A 120 -12.28 14.30 0.42
CA ASP A 120 -13.17 13.12 0.49
C ASP A 120 -12.82 12.06 -0.57
N ILE A 121 -12.57 12.49 -1.81
CA ILE A 121 -12.19 11.59 -2.91
C ILE A 121 -10.75 11.09 -2.72
N SER A 122 -9.83 11.97 -2.32
CA SER A 122 -8.46 11.58 -1.96
C SER A 122 -8.44 10.62 -0.80
N ASN A 123 -9.27 10.81 0.22
CA ASN A 123 -9.37 9.93 1.38
C ASN A 123 -9.94 8.58 0.98
N PHE A 124 -10.95 8.53 0.11
CA PHE A 124 -11.47 7.27 -0.41
C PHE A 124 -10.42 6.48 -1.22
N ILE A 125 -9.69 7.15 -2.12
CA ILE A 125 -8.63 6.53 -2.93
C ILE A 125 -7.46 6.12 -2.02
N ARG A 126 -7.05 6.99 -1.09
CA ARG A 126 -6.03 6.70 -0.08
C ARG A 126 -6.43 5.51 0.75
N GLU A 127 -7.66 5.41 1.24
CA GLU A 127 -8.16 4.29 2.04
C GLU A 127 -8.24 2.98 1.25
N GLN A 128 -8.68 3.02 -0.01
CA GLN A 128 -8.74 1.82 -0.85
C GLN A 128 -7.36 1.27 -1.22
N PHE A 129 -6.36 2.14 -1.36
CA PHE A 129 -5.01 1.72 -1.76
C PHE A 129 -3.99 1.83 -0.63
N LYS A 130 -4.40 2.25 0.56
CA LYS A 130 -3.54 2.40 1.74
C LYS A 130 -2.75 1.14 2.00
N THR A 131 -3.45 0.02 2.06
CA THR A 131 -2.84 -1.29 2.30
C THR A 131 -1.82 -1.66 1.22
N LEU A 132 -2.11 -1.37 -0.05
CA LEU A 132 -1.20 -1.66 -1.15
C LEU A 132 0.01 -0.74 -1.12
N GLY A 133 -0.18 0.56 -0.90
CA GLY A 133 0.91 1.53 -0.73
C GLY A 133 1.81 1.17 0.46
N GLU A 134 1.22 0.77 1.58
CA GLU A 134 1.97 0.29 2.75
C GLU A 134 2.80 -0.95 2.42
N ILE A 135 2.28 -1.91 1.63
CA ILE A 135 3.09 -3.05 1.14
C ILE A 135 4.23 -2.55 0.25
N MET A 136 3.97 -1.65 -0.70
CA MET A 136 4.98 -1.14 -1.62
C MET A 136 6.13 -0.44 -0.90
N ASP A 137 5.80 0.52 -0.04
CA ASP A 137 6.77 1.38 0.63
C ASP A 137 7.60 0.59 1.64
N ASN A 138 6.95 -0.26 2.45
CA ASN A 138 7.66 -1.08 3.42
C ASN A 138 8.49 -2.19 2.75
N ALA A 139 8.04 -2.73 1.61
CA ALA A 139 8.83 -3.66 0.82
C ALA A 139 10.08 -2.99 0.24
N ALA A 140 9.92 -1.84 -0.43
CA ALA A 140 11.03 -1.08 -0.99
C ALA A 140 12.04 -0.65 0.09
N TYR A 141 11.55 -0.17 1.24
CA TYR A 141 12.38 0.15 2.40
C TYR A 141 13.20 -1.05 2.88
N CYS A 142 12.57 -2.22 3.08
CA CYS A 142 13.28 -3.42 3.50
C CYS A 142 14.34 -3.83 2.48
N ILE A 143 13.96 -3.90 1.20
CA ILE A 143 14.88 -4.26 0.10
C ILE A 143 16.12 -3.36 0.14
N ARG A 144 15.97 -2.03 0.21
CA ARG A 144 17.12 -1.11 0.26
C ARG A 144 17.97 -1.30 1.51
N ARG A 145 17.34 -1.56 2.66
CA ARG A 145 18.05 -1.78 3.92
C ARG A 145 18.92 -3.04 3.88
N GLN A 146 18.45 -4.09 3.21
CA GLN A 146 19.22 -5.35 3.06
C GLN A 146 20.14 -5.36 1.84
N LEU A 147 19.84 -4.58 0.80
CA LEU A 147 20.58 -4.48 -0.46
C LEU A 147 20.88 -3.00 -0.77
N PRO A 148 21.85 -2.38 -0.06
CA PRO A 148 22.12 -0.94 -0.19
C PRO A 148 22.70 -0.54 -1.56
N LYS A 149 23.10 -1.52 -2.38
CA LYS A 149 23.63 -1.29 -3.74
C LYS A 149 22.54 -1.17 -4.81
N ILE A 150 21.29 -1.51 -4.49
CA ILE A 150 20.18 -1.43 -5.44
C ILE A 150 19.69 0.03 -5.53
N PRO A 151 19.51 0.58 -6.75
CA PRO A 151 18.97 1.91 -6.92
C PRO A 151 17.53 2.00 -6.42
N GLU A 152 17.15 3.19 -5.94
CA GLU A 152 15.85 3.45 -5.34
C GLU A 152 14.69 3.08 -6.27
N ASP A 153 14.79 3.43 -7.55
CA ASP A 153 13.78 3.13 -8.57
C ASP A 153 13.54 1.63 -8.72
N GLN A 154 14.60 0.81 -8.65
CA GLN A 154 14.48 -0.63 -8.76
C GLN A 154 13.88 -1.25 -7.49
N ALA A 155 14.18 -0.71 -6.32
CA ALA A 155 13.55 -1.11 -5.06
C ALA A 155 12.05 -0.78 -5.02
N LEU A 156 11.68 0.42 -5.51
CA LEU A 156 10.28 0.85 -5.65
C LEU A 156 9.54 -0.04 -6.66
N GLN A 157 10.17 -0.37 -7.79
CA GLN A 157 9.60 -1.27 -8.79
C GLN A 157 9.35 -2.67 -8.22
N MET A 158 10.31 -3.25 -7.48
CA MET A 158 10.10 -4.52 -6.78
C MET A 158 9.00 -4.42 -5.73
N GLY A 159 8.95 -3.36 -4.92
CA GLY A 159 7.89 -3.14 -3.94
C GLY A 159 6.49 -3.09 -4.57
N LYS A 160 6.38 -2.42 -5.72
CA LYS A 160 5.16 -2.35 -6.54
C LYS A 160 4.72 -3.73 -7.04
N GLU A 161 5.63 -4.50 -7.61
CA GLU A 161 5.36 -5.87 -8.07
C GLU A 161 4.88 -6.77 -6.92
N ILE A 162 5.48 -6.63 -5.73
CA ILE A 162 5.09 -7.38 -4.53
C ILE A 162 3.66 -7.03 -4.10
N ALA A 163 3.30 -5.75 -4.06
CA ALA A 163 1.96 -5.32 -3.69
C ALA A 163 0.89 -5.81 -4.68
N TYR A 164 1.19 -5.77 -5.99
CA TYR A 164 0.28 -6.26 -7.01
C TYR A 164 0.11 -7.77 -6.96
N LEU A 165 1.20 -8.52 -6.79
CA LEU A 165 1.12 -9.96 -6.66
C LEU A 165 0.39 -10.36 -5.36
N THR A 166 0.61 -9.64 -4.26
CA THR A 166 -0.14 -9.82 -3.01
C THR A 166 -1.63 -9.60 -3.22
N SER A 167 -2.00 -8.53 -3.94
CA SER A 167 -3.38 -8.25 -4.30
C SER A 167 -3.98 -9.37 -5.15
N GLU A 168 -3.27 -9.88 -6.15
CA GLU A 168 -3.76 -10.98 -6.98
C GLU A 168 -3.98 -12.28 -6.20
N LEU A 169 -3.08 -12.59 -5.26
CA LEU A 169 -3.16 -13.79 -4.44
C LEU A 169 -4.22 -13.70 -3.33
N LEU A 170 -4.42 -12.51 -2.75
CA LEU A 170 -5.17 -12.34 -1.49
C LEU A 170 -6.37 -11.38 -1.60
N LYS A 171 -6.70 -10.87 -2.79
CA LYS A 171 -7.85 -9.97 -3.01
C LYS A 171 -9.13 -10.49 -2.36
N GLY A 172 -9.82 -9.61 -1.65
CA GLY A 172 -11.09 -9.93 -1.00
C GLY A 172 -10.97 -10.61 0.37
N LEU A 173 -9.74 -10.89 0.83
CA LEU A 173 -9.46 -11.34 2.19
C LEU A 173 -9.26 -10.17 3.15
N SER A 174 -9.66 -10.38 4.40
CA SER A 174 -9.35 -9.47 5.51
C SER A 174 -8.82 -10.21 6.73
N ALA A 175 -7.88 -9.61 7.46
CA ALA A 175 -7.35 -10.16 8.70
C ALA A 175 -7.11 -9.07 9.75
N ALA A 176 -7.45 -9.34 10.99
CA ALA A 176 -7.08 -8.48 12.12
C ALA A 176 -5.64 -8.80 12.55
N ILE A 177 -4.82 -7.76 12.70
CA ILE A 177 -3.44 -7.91 13.19
C ILE A 177 -3.43 -7.66 14.69
N LYS A 178 -3.08 -8.70 15.45
CA LYS A 178 -3.08 -8.62 16.92
C LYS A 178 -2.03 -7.63 17.40
N LYS A 179 -2.41 -6.81 18.38
CA LYS A 179 -1.46 -6.05 19.17
C LYS A 179 -0.69 -7.01 20.07
N GLU A 180 0.64 -6.99 20.04
CA GLU A 180 1.43 -7.62 21.08
C GLU A 180 1.13 -6.87 22.38
N SER A 181 0.32 -7.48 23.25
CA SER A 181 0.21 -6.99 24.62
C SER A 181 1.60 -7.09 25.23
N LYS A 182 2.22 -5.94 25.55
CA LYS A 182 3.32 -5.93 26.53
C LYS A 182 2.84 -6.75 27.72
N GLN A 183 3.46 -7.90 27.98
CA GLN A 183 3.25 -8.57 29.26
C GLN A 183 3.48 -7.53 30.35
N PRO A 184 2.58 -7.38 31.34
CA PRO A 184 2.88 -6.53 32.47
C PRO A 184 4.19 -7.02 33.04
N ASP A 185 5.16 -6.11 33.08
CA ASP A 185 6.47 -6.34 33.66
C ASP A 185 6.24 -6.81 35.09
N LYS A 186 6.39 -8.13 35.34
CA LYS A 186 6.16 -8.74 36.65
C LYS A 186 7.06 -8.13 37.73
N THR A 187 8.06 -7.35 37.34
CA THR A 187 8.94 -6.59 38.22
C THR A 187 8.24 -5.41 38.94
N GLN A 188 7.10 -4.91 38.44
CA GLN A 188 6.34 -3.86 39.14
C GLN A 188 5.36 -4.38 40.22
N ALA A 189 5.06 -5.69 40.22
CA ALA A 189 4.17 -6.28 41.23
C ALA A 189 4.88 -6.51 42.59
N ASP A 190 6.21 -6.60 42.60
CA ASP A 190 7.02 -6.78 43.83
C ASP A 190 7.36 -5.47 44.56
N LEU A 191 6.98 -4.31 44.02
CA LEU A 191 7.27 -3.00 44.62
C LEU A 191 6.24 -2.55 45.66
N PHE A 192 5.10 -3.22 45.74
CA PHE A 192 4.09 -3.03 46.77
C PHE A 192 4.01 -4.30 47.63
N GLY A 193 5.09 -4.53 48.37
CA GLY A 193 5.14 -5.58 49.39
C GLY A 193 3.92 -5.48 50.32
N GLU A 194 3.35 -6.65 50.60
CA GLU A 194 2.33 -6.86 51.61
C GLU A 194 2.87 -6.38 52.97
N ASN A 195 2.54 -5.15 53.37
CA ASN A 195 2.70 -4.74 54.76
C ASN A 195 1.52 -5.29 55.55
N GLU A 196 1.76 -6.44 56.19
CA GLU A 196 1.01 -6.94 57.32
C GLU A 196 0.86 -5.84 58.38
N PHE A 197 -0.30 -5.18 58.45
CA PHE A 197 -0.73 -4.49 59.66
C PHE A 197 -1.56 -5.47 60.49
N LYS A 198 -0.89 -6.19 61.39
CA LYS A 198 -1.54 -6.76 62.57
C LYS A 198 -1.73 -5.62 63.58
N ALA A 199 -2.98 -5.34 63.92
CA ALA A 199 -3.32 -4.51 65.07
C ALA A 199 -3.41 -5.43 66.30
N ASP A 200 -2.63 -5.09 67.33
CA ASP A 200 -2.75 -5.62 68.70
C ASP A 200 -4.00 -5.06 69.41
#